data_AF-A0A955N8E4-F1
#
_entry.id   AF-A0A955N8E4-F1
#
_cell.length_a   1.000
_cell.length_b   1.000
_cell.length_c   1.000
_cell.angle_alpha   90.00
_cell.angle_beta   90.00
_cell.angle_gamma   90.00
#
_symmetry.space_group_name_H-M   'P 1'
#
loop_
_entity.id
_entity.type
_entity.pdbx_description
1 polymer ?
#
loop_
_entity_poly.entity_id
_entity_poly.type
_entity_poly.pdbx_seq_one_letter_code
_entity_poly.pdbx_strand_id
1 'polypeptide(L)' 'GAVAVWFMNGATVASTGFPGGVSLNWEIGQVSDLNGDGRADLIWRNTSSGTVAVWLMNGVTISSTGYPASTSLDWQIQ' A
#
# COMPACT_ATOMS: atom_id res chain seq x y z
N GLY A 1 11.61 -1.28 5.97
CA GLY A 1 10.95 -2.25 6.86
C GLY A 1 10.23 -3.30 6.06
N ALA A 2 9.89 -4.43 6.69
CA ALA A 2 8.98 -5.40 6.11
C ALA A 2 7.54 -4.89 6.21
N VAL A 3 6.71 -5.22 5.21
CA VAL A 3 5.27 -4.96 5.20
C VAL A 3 4.56 -6.27 5.52
N ALA A 4 3.58 -6.21 6.43
CA ALA A 4 2.75 -7.35 6.78
C ALA A 4 1.27 -7.01 6.51
N VAL A 5 0.53 -8.00 6.03
CA VAL A 5 -0.90 -7.94 5.78
C VAL A 5 -1.58 -9.01 6.62
N TRP A 6 -2.65 -8.64 7.32
CA TRP A 6 -3.51 -9.56 8.07
C TRP A 6 -4.90 -9.57 7.43
N PHE A 7 -5.38 -10.74 7.05
CA PHE A 7 -6.79 -10.95 6.78
C PHE A 7 -7.48 -11.25 8.09
N MET A 8 -8.52 -10.48 8.41
CA MET A 8 -9.22 -10.54 9.68
C MET A 8 -10.61 -11.15 9.51
N ASN A 9 -11.03 -11.98 10.45
CA ASN A 9 -12.42 -12.40 10.64
C ASN A 9 -12.89 -11.87 12.01
N GLY A 10 -13.52 -10.70 12.01
CA GLY A 10 -13.80 -9.94 13.22
C GLY A 10 -12.50 -9.58 13.96
N ALA A 11 -12.41 -9.93 15.25
CA ALA A 11 -11.22 -9.70 16.05
C ALA A 11 -10.14 -10.79 15.91
N THR A 12 -10.35 -11.80 15.05
CA THR A 12 -9.41 -12.91 14.86
C THR A 12 -8.64 -12.78 13.56
N VAL A 13 -7.35 -13.14 13.58
CA VAL A 13 -6.54 -13.21 12.36
C VAL A 13 -6.89 -14.49 11.62
N ALA A 14 -7.44 -14.36 10.41
CA ALA A 14 -7.72 -15.48 9.52
C ALA A 14 -6.46 -15.94 8.76
N SER A 15 -5.64 -15.01 8.29
CA SER A 15 -4.34 -15.31 7.68
C SER A 15 -3.40 -14.11 7.69
N THR A 16 -2.11 -14.36 7.48
CA THR A 16 -1.06 -13.34 7.41
C THR A 16 -0.21 -13.52 6.17
N GLY A 17 0.34 -12.44 5.63
CA GLY A 17 1.39 -12.55 4.61
C GLY A 17 2.28 -11.32 4.52
N PHE A 18 3.37 -11.50 3.79
CA PHE A 18 4.45 -10.51 3.66
C PHE A 18 4.62 -10.19 2.17
N PRO A 19 3.90 -9.19 1.65
CA PRO A 19 3.99 -8.83 0.23
C PRO A 19 5.37 -8.32 -0.19
N GLY A 20 6.15 -7.78 0.74
CA GLY A 20 7.50 -7.30 0.47
C GLY A 20 8.02 -6.35 1.54
N GLY A 21 9.07 -5.62 1.20
CA GLY A 21 9.65 -4.57 2.04
C GLY A 21 9.82 -3.27 1.27
N VAL A 22 9.66 -2.16 1.97
CA VAL A 22 9.93 -0.81 1.47
C VAL A 22 10.96 -0.13 2.36
N SER A 23 11.68 0.87 1.84
CA SER A 23 12.52 1.72 2.69
C SER A 23 11.67 2.46 3.74
N LEU A 24 12.27 2.83 4.88
CA LEU A 24 11.53 3.41 6.02
C LEU A 24 10.93 4.79 5.76
N ASN A 25 11.29 5.43 4.64
CA ASN A 25 10.69 6.68 4.18
C ASN A 25 9.41 6.50 3.37
N TRP A 26 8.89 5.27 3.24
CA TRP A 26 7.60 5.00 2.63
C TRP A 26 6.56 4.68 3.69
N GLU A 27 5.42 5.35 3.58
CA GLU A 27 4.28 5.23 4.50
C GLU A 27 3.04 4.83 3.71
N ILE A 28 2.16 4.01 4.29
CA ILE A 28 0.85 3.74 3.69
C ILE A 28 -0.01 4.98 3.93
N GLY A 29 -0.35 5.68 2.85
CA GLY A 29 -1.26 6.82 2.89
C GLY A 29 -2.72 6.38 2.87
N GLN A 30 -3.05 5.37 2.07
CA GLN A 30 -4.44 4.91 1.92
C GLN A 30 -4.50 3.45 1.46
N VAL A 31 -5.64 2.82 1.75
CA VAL A 31 -6.02 1.50 1.26
C VAL A 31 -7.35 1.63 0.52
N SER A 32 -7.42 1.18 -0.73
CA SER A 32 -8.62 1.28 -1.57
C SER A 32 -8.55 0.26 -2.72
N ASP A 33 -9.68 -0.08 -3.34
CA ASP A 33 -9.71 -0.89 -4.57
C ASP A 33 -9.52 0.04 -5.78
N LEU A 34 -8.30 0.06 -6.34
CA LEU A 34 -7.91 1.03 -7.37
C LEU A 34 -8.12 0.49 -8.79
N ASN A 35 -8.14 -0.83 -8.95
CA ASN A 35 -8.31 -1.49 -10.24
C ASN A 35 -9.71 -2.09 -10.44
N GLY A 36 -10.58 -2.04 -9.43
CA GLY A 36 -11.97 -2.49 -9.48
C GLY A 36 -12.14 -4.01 -9.40
N ASP A 37 -11.16 -4.74 -8.86
CA ASP A 37 -11.19 -6.20 -8.77
C ASP A 37 -11.81 -6.74 -7.47
N GLY A 38 -12.29 -5.84 -6.60
CA GLY A 38 -12.87 -6.15 -5.30
C GLY A 38 -11.84 -6.43 -4.20
N ARG A 39 -10.56 -6.14 -4.44
CA ARG A 39 -9.47 -6.34 -3.48
C ARG A 39 -8.85 -5.01 -3.08
N ALA A 40 -8.28 -4.99 -1.88
CA ALA A 40 -7.65 -3.79 -1.34
C ALA A 40 -6.24 -3.62 -1.89
N ASP A 41 -5.99 -2.50 -2.57
CA ASP A 41 -4.68 -2.03 -3.02
C ASP A 41 -4.07 -1.03 -2.03
N LEU A 42 -2.75 -0.84 -2.10
CA LEU A 42 -2.03 0.05 -1.19
C LEU A 42 -1.51 1.28 -1.93
N ILE A 43 -1.83 2.47 -1.40
CA ILE A 43 -1.25 3.74 -1.82
C ILE A 43 -0.16 4.14 -0.83
N TRP A 44 1.04 4.29 -1.34
CA TRP A 44 2.23 4.63 -0.59
C TRP A 44 2.66 6.07 -0.87
N ARG A 45 3.19 6.74 0.16
CA ARG A 45 3.80 8.06 0.05
C ARG A 45 5.24 8.00 0.54
N ASN A 46 6.17 8.47 -0.29
CA ASN A 46 7.55 8.66 0.13
C ASN A 46 7.67 10.00 0.85
N THR A 47 7.92 10.00 2.15
CA THR A 47 7.97 11.23 2.96
C THR A 47 9.20 12.09 2.71
N SER A 48 10.25 11.53 2.12
CA SER A 48 11.44 12.30 1.74
C SER A 48 11.30 12.99 0.38
N SER A 49 10.62 12.37 -0.58
CA SER A 49 10.67 12.83 -1.99
C SER A 49 9.38 13.40 -2.56
N GLY A 50 8.21 13.22 -1.93
CA GLY A 50 6.96 13.59 -2.60
C GLY A 50 6.27 12.45 -3.36
N THR A 51 7.02 11.38 -3.65
CA THR A 51 6.58 10.36 -4.62
C THR A 51 5.42 9.53 -4.08
N VAL A 52 4.43 9.28 -4.92
CA VAL A 52 3.34 8.33 -4.65
C VAL A 52 3.61 7.06 -5.43
N ALA A 53 3.46 5.92 -4.75
CA ALA A 53 3.49 4.61 -5.38
C ALA A 53 2.18 3.87 -5.08
N VAL A 54 1.79 2.98 -5.98
CA VAL A 54 0.62 2.11 -5.83
C VAL A 54 1.09 0.67 -5.93
N TRP A 55 0.67 -0.16 -4.98
CA TRP A 55 0.75 -1.62 -5.09
C TRP A 55 -0.65 -2.16 -5.36
N LEU A 56 -0.86 -2.69 -6.56
CA LEU A 56 -2.04 -3.49 -6.85
C LEU A 56 -1.86 -4.87 -6.24
N MET A 57 -2.85 -5.36 -5.51
CA MET A 57 -2.71 -6.52 -4.63
C MET A 57 -3.63 -7.67 -5.06
N ASN A 58 -3.14 -8.90 -4.91
CA ASN A 58 -3.95 -10.11 -5.03
C ASN A 58 -3.82 -10.93 -3.75
N GLY A 59 -4.57 -10.53 -2.72
CA GLY A 59 -4.41 -11.11 -1.40
C GLY A 59 -3.15 -10.57 -0.72
N VAL A 60 -2.18 -11.45 -0.43
CA VAL A 60 -0.90 -11.07 0.20
C VAL A 60 0.24 -10.86 -0.82
N THR A 61 -0.06 -10.94 -2.11
CA THR A 61 0.94 -10.76 -3.19
C THR A 61 0.72 -9.44 -3.92
N ILE A 62 1.82 -8.83 -4.37
CA ILE A 62 1.79 -7.64 -5.22
C ILE A 62 1.60 -8.13 -6.67
N SER A 63 0.48 -7.77 -7.27
CA SER A 63 0.20 -8.03 -8.69
C SER A 63 0.98 -7.08 -9.60
N SER A 64 1.08 -5.80 -9.22
CA SER A 64 1.81 -4.78 -9.97
C SER A 64 2.16 -3.58 -9.10
N THR A 65 3.14 -2.80 -9.54
CA THR A 65 3.53 -1.53 -8.90
C THR A 65 3.50 -0.39 -9.92
N GLY A 66 2.92 0.74 -9.54
CA GLY A 66 2.90 1.97 -10.35
C GLY A 66 3.36 3.19 -9.56
N TYR A 67 3.78 4.24 -10.27
CA TYR A 67 4.18 5.53 -9.69
C TYR A 67 3.37 6.65 -10.36
N PRO A 68 2.08 6.79 -10.02
CA PRO A 68 1.16 7.65 -10.77
C PRO A 68 1.41 9.15 -10.57
N ALA A 69 2.11 9.54 -9.50
CA ALA A 69 2.38 10.94 -9.21
C ALA A 69 3.70 11.15 -8.46
N SER A 70 4.30 12.32 -8.66
CA SER A 70 5.22 12.94 -7.71
C SER A 70 4.66 14.30 -7.33
N THR A 71 4.15 14.44 -6.11
CA THR A 71 3.56 15.69 -5.66
C THR A 71 4.59 16.50 -4.88
N SER A 72 4.39 17.82 -4.74
CA SER A 72 5.15 18.60 -3.75
C SER A 72 5.02 17.98 -2.35
N LEU A 73 6.00 18.20 -1.48
CA LEU A 73 5.97 17.77 -0.08
C LEU A 73 4.79 18.39 0.71
N ASP A 74 4.22 19.48 0.20
CA ASP A 74 3.11 20.22 0.81
C ASP A 74 1.73 19.59 0.57
N TRP A 75 1.66 18.56 -0.28
CA TRP A 75 0.42 17.86 -0.61
C TRP A 75 0.27 16.58 0.22
N GLN A 76 -0.84 16.47 0.93
CA GLN A 76 -1.22 15.30 1.73
C GLN A 76 -2.44 14.62 1.11
N ILE A 77 -2.45 13.28 1.13
CA ILE A 77 -3.64 12.47 0.85
C ILE A 77 -4.56 12.60 2.06
N GLN A 78 -5.83 12.94 1.85
CA GLN A 78 -6.85 13.12 2.90
C GLN A 78 -7.87 11.99 2.87
#